data_AF-A0A4W3I339-F1
#
_entry.id   AF-A0A4W3I339-F1
#
_cell.length_a   1.000
_cell.length_b   1.000
_cell.length_c   1.000
_cell.angle_alpha   90.00
_cell.angle_beta   90.00
_cell.angle_gamma   90.00
#
_symmetry.space_group_name_H-M   'P 1'
#
loop_
_entity.id
_entity.type
_entity.pdbx_description
1 polymer ?
#
loop_
_entity_poly.entity_id
_entity_poly.type
_entity_poly.pdbx_seq_one_letter_code
_entity_poly.pdbx_strand_id
1 'polypeptide(L)'
;MLMPWNGWFHPPSFQFLSCCCTEISVKRFETFPKRDKVLYQMQGLLLLLFTKGYDLLSSLVGRGTLEGDISLDSLTYPDNWVHSGIGRTLGASHQLRLLTPSSVWPGDIKGIRPPIMNGPMHPRPLVALLDGRDCTVEMPILKDVATVAFCDAQSTQEIHEKVLNEAVGALMYHTITLTREDLEKFKALRIIVRIGSGFDNIDIKSAGDLGIAVCNVPAASVEEIADSTMCHILNLYRRTTWLHQALREGTRVQSVEQIRDIASGAARIRGETLGIIGLGRVGQALALRAKAFGFNVIFYDPYLSDGIERALGLQRVSTLQDLLFHSDCVSLHCNLNEHNHHLINDFTIKQMRQGAFLVNTARGGLVDEKALAQALKEGRIRGAALDVHESEPFSFSQGPLKDAPNLICTPHAAWYSEQASIEMREEAAREIRRAITGRIPDSLKNCVNKDYLTAATHWAGMDPTVVHPELNGAAYRYPPGVVGVAPAGMPAAVEGIVPSAVQLSHSLSTVAHPPHTPSPGQTVKPESDRDHTGDQL
;
A
#
# COMPACT_ATOMS: atom_id res chain seq x y z
N MET A 1 -22.59 -48.42 52.67
CA MET A 1 -22.62 -49.36 51.54
C MET A 1 -21.56 -48.87 50.55
N LEU A 2 -20.33 -49.41 50.48
CA LEU A 2 -19.88 -50.80 50.33
C LEU A 2 -20.28 -51.43 48.97
N MET A 3 -19.28 -51.39 48.07
CA MET A 3 -18.84 -52.30 47.00
C MET A 3 -19.36 -53.76 47.03
N PRO A 4 -19.33 -54.56 45.91
CA PRO A 4 -18.14 -54.86 45.06
C PRO A 4 -18.42 -55.08 43.54
N TRP A 5 -17.57 -55.65 42.68
CA TRP A 5 -16.11 -55.54 42.33
C TRP A 5 -15.79 -56.55 41.19
N ASN A 6 -14.52 -56.69 40.76
CA ASN A 6 -13.98 -57.56 39.67
C ASN A 6 -14.12 -56.98 38.24
N GLY A 7 -13.10 -56.88 37.36
CA GLY A 7 -11.74 -57.47 37.30
C GLY A 7 -11.73 -58.64 36.29
N TRP A 8 -10.86 -58.73 35.27
CA TRP A 8 -9.38 -58.83 35.29
C TRP A 8 -8.73 -58.57 33.88
N PHE A 9 -7.52 -57.97 33.85
CA PHE A 9 -6.24 -58.37 33.18
C PHE A 9 -6.24 -59.26 31.89
N HIS A 10 -5.34 -59.15 30.87
CA HIS A 10 -4.27 -58.21 30.44
C HIS A 10 -3.84 -58.50 28.94
N PRO A 11 -2.75 -57.95 28.31
CA PRO A 11 -2.70 -57.61 26.86
C PRO A 11 -1.82 -58.52 25.95
N PRO A 12 -1.71 -58.18 24.64
CA PRO A 12 -0.42 -57.75 24.03
C PRO A 12 -0.60 -56.59 23.01
N SER A 13 0.41 -55.90 22.45
CA SER A 13 1.88 -55.80 22.63
C SER A 13 2.39 -54.50 21.99
N PHE A 14 3.33 -53.79 22.62
CA PHE A 14 4.03 -52.62 22.05
C PHE A 14 5.26 -53.04 21.22
N GLN A 15 5.64 -52.22 20.22
CA GLN A 15 7.00 -52.18 19.67
C GLN A 15 7.54 -50.74 19.61
N PHE A 16 8.86 -50.62 19.73
CA PHE A 16 9.58 -49.42 20.15
C PHE A 16 9.94 -48.46 19.01
N LEU A 17 10.01 -47.16 19.36
CA LEU A 17 11.04 -46.25 18.84
C LEU A 17 11.42 -45.24 19.94
N SER A 18 12.66 -45.32 20.41
CA SER A 18 13.27 -44.50 21.47
C SER A 18 13.87 -43.23 20.84
N CYS A 19 13.43 -42.01 21.19
CA CYS A 19 13.76 -41.22 22.39
C CYS A 19 15.18 -40.63 22.39
N CYS A 20 15.25 -39.28 22.42
CA CYS A 20 16.27 -38.51 23.12
C CYS A 20 15.87 -37.02 23.19
N CYS A 21 15.11 -36.64 24.23
CA CYS A 21 15.02 -35.25 24.70
C CYS A 21 15.64 -35.21 26.11
N THR A 22 16.71 -34.44 26.28
CA THR A 22 17.41 -34.33 27.56
C THR A 22 17.20 -32.94 28.14
N GLU A 23 16.57 -32.87 29.31
CA GLU A 23 16.50 -31.64 30.11
C GLU A 23 17.90 -31.22 30.57
N ILE A 24 18.23 -29.93 30.48
CA ILE A 24 19.43 -29.39 31.13
C ILE A 24 19.00 -28.60 32.37
N SER A 25 19.14 -29.25 33.52
CA SER A 25 18.98 -28.64 34.83
C SER A 25 20.14 -27.68 35.13
N VAL A 26 19.83 -26.46 35.57
CA VAL A 26 20.85 -25.49 36.00
C VAL A 26 21.46 -25.92 37.32
N LYS A 27 22.72 -26.36 37.31
CA LYS A 27 23.56 -26.45 38.52
C LYS A 27 24.87 -25.68 38.35
N ARG A 28 25.02 -24.71 39.26
CA ARG A 28 26.20 -23.88 39.52
C ARG A 28 27.35 -24.76 40.03
N PHE A 29 28.55 -24.66 39.45
CA PHE A 29 29.80 -24.97 40.13
C PHE A 29 30.97 -24.18 39.54
N GLU A 30 31.97 -23.95 40.39
CA GLU A 30 33.09 -23.02 40.17
C GLU A 30 34.39 -23.76 39.77
N THR A 31 35.35 -23.00 39.22
CA THR A 31 36.82 -23.19 39.27
C THR A 31 37.57 -24.28 38.44
N PHE A 32 38.27 -23.79 37.40
CA PHE A 32 39.61 -24.20 36.86
C PHE A 32 39.79 -25.56 36.12
N PRO A 33 40.87 -25.77 35.30
CA PRO A 33 41.99 -24.88 34.94
C PRO A 33 42.25 -24.66 33.41
N LYS A 34 43.34 -23.94 33.08
CA LYS A 34 43.72 -23.42 31.76
C LYS A 34 44.17 -24.49 30.73
N ARG A 35 43.45 -24.58 29.60
CA ARG A 35 43.95 -24.61 28.20
C ARG A 35 42.80 -24.13 27.28
N ASP A 36 43.05 -23.96 25.98
CA ASP A 36 42.03 -23.54 24.97
C ASP A 36 41.54 -22.08 25.02
N LYS A 37 42.48 -21.12 25.09
CA LYS A 37 42.20 -19.70 24.80
C LYS A 37 42.70 -19.18 23.45
N VAL A 38 43.17 -20.07 22.55
CA VAL A 38 43.78 -19.67 21.26
C VAL A 38 42.82 -19.80 20.07
N LEU A 39 41.87 -20.76 20.08
CA LEU A 39 41.00 -21.00 18.91
C LEU A 39 39.92 -19.92 18.69
N TYR A 40 39.39 -19.31 19.76
CA TYR A 40 38.33 -18.30 19.66
C TYR A 40 38.83 -16.89 19.29
N GLN A 41 40.14 -16.63 19.32
CA GLN A 41 40.68 -15.30 19.03
C GLN A 41 41.04 -15.09 17.55
N MET A 42 41.18 -16.16 16.76
CA MET A 42 41.43 -16.06 15.31
C MET A 42 40.17 -15.93 14.46
N GLN A 43 39.03 -16.50 14.86
CA GLN A 43 37.75 -16.31 14.14
C GLN A 43 37.17 -14.90 14.29
N GLY A 44 37.44 -14.20 15.41
CA GLY A 44 37.02 -12.81 15.60
C GLY A 44 37.80 -11.79 14.76
N LEU A 45 39.04 -12.09 14.36
CA LEU A 45 39.89 -11.13 13.63
C LEU A 45 39.60 -11.12 12.12
N LEU A 46 39.20 -12.26 11.55
CA LEU A 46 38.92 -12.38 10.12
C LEU A 46 37.63 -11.66 9.70
N LEU A 47 36.62 -11.62 10.58
CA LEU A 47 35.34 -10.92 10.34
C LEU A 47 35.48 -9.38 10.44
N LEU A 48 36.48 -8.90 11.18
CA LEU A 48 36.76 -7.47 11.40
C LEU A 48 37.57 -6.85 10.26
N LEU A 49 38.25 -7.66 9.45
CA LEU A 49 38.96 -7.24 8.23
C LEU A 49 38.02 -7.17 7.01
N PHE A 50 37.03 -8.07 6.90
CA PHE A 50 36.04 -8.04 5.81
C PHE A 50 35.08 -6.86 5.90
N THR A 51 34.73 -6.41 7.11
CA THR A 51 33.82 -5.28 7.33
C THR A 51 34.48 -3.93 7.07
N LYS A 52 35.72 -3.72 7.55
CA LYS A 52 36.45 -2.45 7.31
C LYS A 52 36.96 -2.26 5.89
N GLY A 53 37.05 -3.32 5.08
CA GLY A 53 37.43 -3.22 3.66
C GLY A 53 36.36 -2.60 2.76
N TYR A 54 35.08 -2.75 3.12
CA TYR A 54 33.95 -2.25 2.32
C TYR A 54 33.71 -0.73 2.52
N ASP A 55 33.80 -0.25 3.76
CA ASP A 55 33.56 1.17 4.09
C ASP A 55 34.57 2.12 3.42
N LEU A 56 35.82 1.68 3.24
CA LEU A 56 36.86 2.50 2.61
C LEU A 56 36.67 2.66 1.09
N LEU A 57 36.08 1.67 0.43
CA LEU A 57 35.77 1.70 -1.00
C LEU A 57 34.49 2.50 -1.32
N SER A 58 33.49 2.46 -0.43
CA SER A 58 32.27 3.29 -0.58
C SER A 58 32.54 4.80 -0.43
N SER A 59 33.53 5.16 0.41
CA SER A 59 33.91 6.57 0.64
C SER A 59 34.68 7.22 -0.54
N LEU A 60 35.42 6.43 -1.32
CA LEU A 60 36.29 6.93 -2.40
C LEU A 60 35.64 7.02 -3.78
N VAL A 61 34.47 6.41 -4.00
CA VAL A 61 33.71 6.51 -5.27
C VAL A 61 32.81 7.75 -5.31
N GLY A 62 32.63 8.45 -4.19
CA GLY A 62 31.72 9.59 -4.04
C GLY A 62 32.25 10.98 -4.43
N ARG A 63 33.51 11.13 -4.86
CA ARG A 63 34.09 12.44 -5.27
C ARG A 63 35.00 12.32 -6.49
N GLY A 64 34.44 12.56 -7.68
CA GLY A 64 35.22 12.65 -8.90
C GLY A 64 35.99 13.97 -9.01
N THR A 65 37.30 13.92 -8.77
CA THR A 65 38.37 14.66 -9.48
C THR A 65 39.71 14.26 -8.88
N LEU A 66 40.58 13.59 -9.66
CA LEU A 66 42.04 13.78 -9.74
C LEU A 66 42.66 12.68 -10.63
N GLU A 67 43.63 13.07 -11.45
CA GLU A 67 44.41 12.18 -12.32
C GLU A 67 45.55 11.50 -11.55
N GLY A 68 45.95 10.28 -11.94
CA GLY A 68 47.16 9.63 -11.42
C GLY A 68 47.25 8.13 -11.68
N ASP A 69 48.25 7.72 -12.48
CA ASP A 69 48.60 6.31 -12.73
C ASP A 69 49.26 5.66 -11.51
N ILE A 70 48.86 4.42 -11.16
CA ILE A 70 49.64 3.51 -10.31
C ILE A 70 49.52 2.08 -10.86
N SER A 71 50.66 1.46 -11.20
CA SER A 71 50.73 0.04 -11.56
C SER A 71 50.82 -0.86 -10.32
N LEU A 72 50.22 -2.05 -10.40
CA LEU A 72 50.31 -3.09 -9.38
C LEU A 72 51.07 -4.28 -9.97
N ASP A 73 52.20 -4.61 -9.34
CA ASP A 73 53.04 -5.74 -9.71
C ASP A 73 53.44 -6.54 -8.45
N SER A 74 53.59 -7.84 -8.61
CA SER A 74 53.99 -8.84 -7.60
C SER A 74 53.07 -9.11 -6.39
N LEU A 75 52.64 -10.38 -6.26
CA LEU A 75 52.65 -11.14 -5.00
C LEU A 75 52.49 -12.65 -5.31
N THR A 76 53.49 -13.43 -4.94
CA THR A 76 53.57 -14.89 -5.17
C THR A 76 53.10 -15.70 -3.95
N TYR A 77 52.47 -16.85 -4.19
CA TYR A 77 52.08 -17.82 -3.16
C TYR A 77 53.07 -19.02 -3.09
N PRO A 78 53.31 -19.61 -1.91
CA PRO A 78 54.09 -20.85 -1.76
C PRO A 78 53.22 -22.10 -1.52
N ASP A 79 53.65 -23.23 -2.09
CA ASP A 79 53.04 -24.57 -1.92
C ASP A 79 53.60 -25.36 -0.73
N ASN A 80 52.77 -26.25 -0.14
CA ASN A 80 52.99 -27.72 -0.01
C ASN A 80 52.26 -28.34 1.21
N TRP A 81 51.61 -29.52 1.03
CA TRP A 81 51.84 -30.81 1.75
C TRP A 81 50.73 -31.88 1.54
N VAL A 82 50.84 -32.61 0.42
CA VAL A 82 50.87 -34.09 0.28
C VAL A 82 49.92 -35.05 1.09
N HIS A 83 49.11 -35.78 0.31
CA HIS A 83 48.58 -37.16 0.43
C HIS A 83 48.10 -37.83 1.75
N SER A 84 46.89 -38.40 1.67
CA SER A 84 46.65 -39.85 1.87
C SER A 84 45.60 -40.34 0.87
N GLY A 85 45.54 -41.65 0.56
CA GLY A 85 44.60 -42.16 -0.45
C GLY A 85 44.24 -43.63 -0.28
N ILE A 86 43.02 -43.99 -0.70
CA ILE A 86 42.55 -45.37 -0.91
C ILE A 86 41.73 -45.36 -2.19
N GLY A 87 42.09 -46.20 -3.17
CA GLY A 87 41.42 -46.23 -4.47
C GLY A 87 40.37 -47.34 -4.61
N ARG A 88 39.53 -47.23 -5.65
CA ARG A 88 38.96 -48.37 -6.39
C ARG A 88 38.63 -47.93 -7.82
N THR A 89 39.04 -48.73 -8.78
CA THR A 89 38.76 -48.57 -10.21
C THR A 89 37.45 -49.25 -10.60
N LEU A 90 36.70 -48.63 -11.51
CA LEU A 90 35.87 -49.28 -12.52
C LEU A 90 35.52 -48.19 -13.56
N GLY A 91 35.77 -48.46 -14.84
CA GLY A 91 35.66 -47.46 -15.90
C GLY A 91 34.44 -47.65 -16.80
N ALA A 92 34.00 -46.56 -17.41
CA ALA A 92 33.24 -46.58 -18.67
C ALA A 92 33.53 -45.27 -19.43
N SER A 93 33.78 -45.39 -20.73
CA SER A 93 34.31 -44.32 -21.57
C SER A 93 33.21 -43.53 -22.28
N HIS A 94 33.27 -42.20 -22.26
CA HIS A 94 32.70 -41.39 -23.35
C HIS A 94 33.63 -40.23 -23.70
N GLN A 95 33.99 -40.16 -24.99
CA GLN A 95 34.79 -39.09 -25.57
C GLN A 95 33.90 -37.87 -25.83
N LEU A 96 34.38 -36.69 -25.45
CA LEU A 96 33.93 -35.43 -26.05
C LEU A 96 35.17 -34.66 -26.52
N ARG A 97 35.29 -34.45 -27.83
CA ARG A 97 36.41 -33.70 -28.42
C ARG A 97 36.27 -32.22 -28.11
N LEU A 98 37.22 -31.66 -27.38
CA LEU A 98 37.50 -30.23 -27.38
C LEU A 98 38.24 -29.86 -28.67
N LEU A 99 37.71 -28.90 -29.42
CA LEU A 99 38.43 -28.21 -30.50
C LEU A 99 38.68 -26.78 -30.05
N THR A 100 39.95 -26.42 -29.91
CA THR A 100 40.39 -25.05 -29.61
C THR A 100 40.45 -24.22 -30.91
N PRO A 101 39.99 -22.96 -30.92
CA PRO A 101 40.06 -22.12 -32.11
C PRO A 101 41.45 -21.48 -32.27
N SER A 102 42.05 -21.64 -33.44
CA SER A 102 43.27 -20.96 -33.85
C SER A 102 42.97 -19.53 -34.34
N SER A 103 43.76 -18.57 -33.87
CA SER A 103 43.66 -17.14 -34.16
C SER A 103 44.11 -16.74 -35.58
N VAL A 104 43.26 -16.08 -36.37
CA VAL A 104 43.64 -15.11 -37.41
C VAL A 104 42.52 -14.06 -37.58
N TRP A 105 42.85 -12.77 -37.51
CA TRP A 105 42.10 -11.66 -38.15
C TRP A 105 42.92 -11.18 -39.35
N PRO A 106 42.31 -10.79 -40.47
CA PRO A 106 42.11 -9.36 -40.70
C PRO A 106 40.87 -8.97 -41.55
N GLY A 107 40.48 -7.69 -41.49
CA GLY A 107 39.76 -7.02 -42.59
C GLY A 107 38.46 -6.31 -42.21
N ASP A 108 38.48 -4.97 -42.24
CA ASP A 108 37.29 -4.13 -42.12
C ASP A 108 36.27 -4.37 -43.24
N ILE A 109 34.98 -4.50 -42.87
CA ILE A 109 33.86 -4.23 -43.77
C ILE A 109 32.90 -3.25 -43.08
N LYS A 110 32.84 -2.02 -43.60
CA LYS A 110 31.89 -0.98 -43.17
C LYS A 110 30.52 -1.18 -43.85
N GLY A 111 29.44 -1.02 -43.08
CA GLY A 111 28.05 -1.06 -43.57
C GLY A 111 27.54 -2.49 -43.72
N ILE A 112 26.31 -2.83 -43.32
CA ILE A 112 25.08 -2.02 -43.34
C ILE A 112 24.39 -2.05 -41.97
N ARG A 113 24.04 -0.89 -41.41
CA ARG A 113 23.01 -0.82 -40.35
C ARG A 113 21.64 -0.88 -41.03
N PRO A 114 20.65 -1.62 -40.52
CA PRO A 114 19.28 -1.51 -41.02
C PRO A 114 18.80 -0.05 -40.90
N PRO A 115 18.01 0.46 -41.85
CA PRO A 115 17.64 1.86 -41.88
C PRO A 115 16.80 2.22 -40.65
N ILE A 116 17.28 3.20 -39.88
CA ILE A 116 16.46 3.83 -38.84
C ILE A 116 15.31 4.54 -39.55
N MET A 117 14.09 4.08 -39.33
CA MET A 117 12.88 4.74 -39.81
C MET A 117 12.70 6.06 -39.07
N ASN A 118 13.31 7.13 -39.58
CA ASN A 118 13.04 8.51 -39.18
C ASN A 118 11.66 8.96 -39.73
N GLY A 119 10.59 8.30 -39.28
CA GLY A 119 9.28 8.93 -39.18
C GLY A 119 9.27 9.90 -37.98
N PRO A 120 8.27 10.79 -37.86
CA PRO A 120 8.05 11.50 -36.61
C PRO A 120 7.84 10.46 -35.51
N MET A 121 8.65 10.52 -34.44
CA MET A 121 8.37 9.76 -33.23
C MET A 121 6.96 10.13 -32.78
N HIS A 122 6.02 9.17 -32.82
CA HIS A 122 4.74 9.36 -32.15
C HIS A 122 5.03 9.75 -30.70
N PRO A 123 4.44 10.84 -30.17
CA PRO A 123 4.72 11.28 -28.81
C PRO A 123 4.39 10.13 -27.86
N ARG A 124 5.37 9.71 -27.05
CA ARG A 124 5.17 8.62 -26.10
C ARG A 124 4.06 9.00 -25.14
N PRO A 125 3.09 8.11 -24.86
CA PRO A 125 1.96 8.41 -23.99
C PRO A 125 2.44 8.95 -22.65
N LEU A 126 1.79 10.01 -22.17
CA LEU A 126 2.07 10.61 -20.88
C LEU A 126 1.46 9.73 -19.77
N VAL A 127 2.28 9.39 -18.79
CA VAL A 127 1.88 8.75 -17.53
C VAL A 127 2.21 9.71 -16.39
N ALA A 128 1.23 10.05 -15.58
CA ALA A 128 1.38 10.99 -14.47
C ALA A 128 1.22 10.31 -13.11
N LEU A 129 2.18 10.50 -12.20
CA LEU A 129 2.01 10.26 -10.77
C LEU A 129 1.33 11.48 -10.14
N LEU A 130 0.07 11.35 -9.73
CA LEU A 130 -0.76 12.50 -9.34
C LEU A 130 -0.32 13.09 -7.99
N ASP A 131 -0.31 12.29 -6.94
CA ASP A 131 -0.17 12.68 -5.53
C ASP A 131 1.19 12.28 -4.94
N GLY A 132 2.24 12.29 -5.76
CA GLY A 132 3.60 12.02 -5.32
C GLY A 132 4.66 12.78 -6.13
N ARG A 133 5.90 12.77 -5.63
CA ARG A 133 7.08 13.41 -6.26
C ARG A 133 8.07 12.41 -6.86
N ASP A 134 8.19 11.24 -6.24
CA ASP A 134 9.20 10.25 -6.58
C ASP A 134 8.68 9.27 -7.64
N CYS A 135 9.31 9.29 -8.82
CA CYS A 135 9.08 8.35 -9.93
C CYS A 135 10.27 7.42 -10.21
N THR A 136 11.23 7.30 -9.28
CA THR A 136 12.51 6.59 -9.50
C THR A 136 12.37 5.08 -9.70
N VAL A 137 11.33 4.45 -9.16
CA VAL A 137 11.02 3.02 -9.36
C VAL A 137 10.28 2.79 -10.68
N GLU A 138 9.36 3.69 -11.01
CA GLU A 138 8.45 3.58 -12.16
C GLU A 138 9.15 3.96 -13.47
N MET A 139 10.04 4.96 -13.45
CA MET A 139 10.77 5.43 -14.63
C MET A 139 11.57 4.30 -15.32
N PRO A 140 12.43 3.51 -14.65
CA PRO A 140 13.14 2.40 -15.27
C PRO A 140 12.24 1.36 -15.97
N ILE A 141 11.02 1.17 -15.47
CA ILE A 141 10.03 0.19 -15.95
C ILE A 141 9.22 0.71 -17.16
N LEU A 142 9.07 2.04 -17.27
CA LEU A 142 8.22 2.70 -18.27
C LEU A 142 8.98 3.50 -19.33
N LYS A 143 10.28 3.79 -19.15
CA LYS A 143 11.11 4.68 -20.00
C LYS A 143 11.19 4.33 -21.48
N ASP A 144 10.85 3.11 -21.89
CA ASP A 144 10.85 2.67 -23.30
C ASP A 144 9.46 2.78 -23.95
N VAL A 145 8.39 2.81 -23.15
CA VAL A 145 6.98 2.81 -23.63
C VAL A 145 6.21 4.11 -23.35
N ALA A 146 6.64 4.92 -22.38
CA ALA A 146 5.92 6.11 -21.91
C ALA A 146 6.84 7.30 -21.61
N THR A 147 6.24 8.49 -21.48
CA THR A 147 6.83 9.64 -20.80
C THR A 147 6.27 9.65 -19.37
N VAL A 148 7.12 9.54 -18.35
CA VAL A 148 6.69 9.57 -16.95
C VAL A 148 6.90 10.97 -16.38
N ALA A 149 5.87 11.52 -15.74
CA ALA A 149 5.90 12.79 -15.01
C ALA A 149 5.21 12.63 -13.64
N PHE A 150 5.37 13.62 -12.77
CA PHE A 150 4.66 13.71 -11.49
C PHE A 150 3.98 15.07 -11.35
N CYS A 151 2.96 15.15 -10.49
CA CYS A 151 2.21 16.38 -10.23
C CYS A 151 2.35 16.90 -8.80
N ASP A 152 2.60 16.03 -7.80
CA ASP A 152 2.64 16.40 -6.37
C ASP A 152 1.34 17.09 -5.87
N ALA A 153 0.21 16.74 -6.50
CA ALA A 153 -1.09 17.37 -6.28
C ALA A 153 -1.83 16.71 -5.11
N GLN A 154 -2.34 17.51 -4.17
CA GLN A 154 -3.28 17.06 -3.13
C GLN A 154 -4.73 17.17 -3.58
N SER A 155 -5.01 17.94 -4.64
CA SER A 155 -6.33 18.13 -5.23
C SER A 155 -6.27 18.19 -6.75
N THR A 156 -7.37 17.85 -7.43
CA THR A 156 -7.44 17.88 -8.90
C THR A 156 -7.20 19.27 -9.48
N GLN A 157 -7.43 20.33 -8.69
CA GLN A 157 -7.20 21.73 -9.01
C GLN A 157 -5.71 22.07 -9.17
N GLU A 158 -4.81 21.30 -8.55
CA GLU A 158 -3.36 21.46 -8.65
C GLU A 158 -2.76 20.70 -9.87
N ILE A 159 -3.55 19.82 -10.51
CA ILE A 159 -3.08 19.06 -11.67
C ILE A 159 -2.95 20.00 -12.88
N HIS A 160 -1.73 20.13 -13.38
CA HIS A 160 -1.41 20.98 -14.53
C HIS A 160 -2.24 20.60 -15.77
N GLU A 161 -2.77 21.60 -16.49
CA GLU A 161 -3.67 21.43 -17.65
C GLU A 161 -3.17 20.42 -18.68
N LYS A 162 -1.86 20.43 -18.98
CA LYS A 162 -1.22 19.44 -19.86
C LYS A 162 -1.48 17.98 -19.45
N VAL A 163 -1.47 17.68 -18.16
CA VAL A 163 -1.74 16.33 -17.63
C VAL A 163 -3.21 15.98 -17.83
N LEU A 164 -4.13 16.90 -17.52
CA LEU A 164 -5.57 16.70 -17.76
C LEU A 164 -5.87 16.46 -19.26
N ASN A 165 -5.19 17.17 -20.16
CA ASN A 165 -5.41 17.07 -21.60
C ASN A 165 -4.70 15.86 -22.26
N GLU A 166 -3.48 15.49 -21.83
CA GLU A 166 -2.62 14.53 -22.55
C GLU A 166 -2.33 13.21 -21.81
N ALA A 167 -2.60 13.09 -20.50
CA ALA A 167 -2.26 11.88 -19.76
C ALA A 167 -3.14 10.70 -20.19
N VAL A 168 -2.48 9.61 -20.60
CA VAL A 168 -3.12 8.35 -21.01
C VAL A 168 -3.23 7.37 -19.84
N GLY A 169 -2.28 7.46 -18.90
CA GLY A 169 -2.30 6.69 -17.66
C GLY A 169 -2.03 7.57 -16.44
N ALA A 170 -2.65 7.25 -15.31
CA ALA A 170 -2.39 7.86 -14.03
C ALA A 170 -1.97 6.83 -12.98
N LEU A 171 -1.01 7.20 -12.15
CA LEU A 171 -0.61 6.51 -10.93
C LEU A 171 -0.99 7.39 -9.75
N MET A 172 -1.56 6.82 -8.69
CA MET A 172 -1.91 7.59 -7.49
C MET A 172 -1.94 6.73 -6.22
N TYR A 173 -1.63 7.36 -5.09
CA TYR A 173 -1.73 6.86 -3.73
C TYR A 173 -3.14 7.13 -3.17
N HIS A 174 -3.25 7.35 -1.86
CA HIS A 174 -4.51 7.51 -1.13
C HIS A 174 -4.84 8.98 -0.81
N THR A 175 -3.97 9.95 -1.12
CA THR A 175 -4.09 11.32 -0.61
C THR A 175 -4.87 12.24 -1.55
N ILE A 176 -4.96 11.92 -2.84
CA ILE A 176 -5.90 12.57 -3.77
C ILE A 176 -7.17 11.74 -3.96
N THR A 177 -8.31 12.41 -4.09
CA THR A 177 -9.62 11.79 -4.41
C THR A 177 -10.06 12.21 -5.81
N LEU A 178 -10.60 11.26 -6.59
CA LEU A 178 -11.13 11.52 -7.94
C LEU A 178 -12.64 11.22 -7.98
N THR A 179 -13.44 12.27 -7.89
CA THR A 179 -14.90 12.22 -8.10
C THR A 179 -15.24 12.13 -9.60
N ARG A 180 -16.52 11.95 -9.94
CA ARG A 180 -16.99 12.06 -11.33
C ARG A 180 -16.57 13.38 -12.00
N GLU A 181 -16.78 14.50 -11.31
CA GLU A 181 -16.42 15.84 -11.82
C GLU A 181 -14.91 15.98 -12.06
N ASP A 182 -14.08 15.27 -11.29
CA ASP A 182 -12.63 15.23 -11.47
C ASP A 182 -12.22 14.36 -12.66
N LEU A 183 -12.82 13.19 -12.79
CA LEU A 183 -12.56 12.27 -13.90
C LEU A 183 -12.94 12.89 -15.26
N GLU A 184 -14.05 13.63 -15.32
CA GLU A 184 -14.50 14.35 -16.53
C GLU A 184 -13.53 15.46 -17.00
N LYS A 185 -12.59 15.92 -16.14
CA LYS A 185 -11.54 16.87 -16.54
C LYS A 185 -10.48 16.21 -17.42
N PHE A 186 -10.23 14.91 -17.25
CA PHE A 186 -9.23 14.19 -18.05
C PHE A 186 -9.75 13.86 -19.45
N LYS A 187 -9.01 14.26 -20.50
CA LYS A 187 -9.45 14.15 -21.90
C LYS A 187 -8.86 12.97 -22.67
N ALA A 188 -7.75 12.42 -22.20
CA ALA A 188 -7.03 11.30 -22.84
C ALA A 188 -6.84 10.07 -21.94
N LEU A 189 -7.30 10.13 -20.69
CA LEU A 189 -7.03 9.12 -19.67
C LEU A 189 -7.76 7.81 -19.98
N ARG A 190 -7.05 6.69 -19.90
CA ARG A 190 -7.57 5.34 -20.19
C ARG A 190 -7.37 4.36 -19.05
N ILE A 191 -6.43 4.64 -18.14
CA ILE A 191 -6.18 3.82 -16.96
C ILE A 191 -5.75 4.67 -15.76
N ILE A 192 -6.29 4.35 -14.59
CA ILE A 192 -5.79 4.76 -13.28
C ILE A 192 -5.30 3.51 -12.55
N VAL A 193 -4.10 3.55 -11.99
CA VAL A 193 -3.56 2.48 -11.15
C VAL A 193 -3.32 3.02 -9.74
N ARG A 194 -4.07 2.48 -8.78
CA ARG A 194 -3.86 2.71 -7.36
C ARG A 194 -2.62 1.98 -6.88
N ILE A 195 -1.62 2.73 -6.46
CA ILE A 195 -0.46 2.23 -5.72
C ILE A 195 -0.95 1.90 -4.29
N GLY A 196 -1.31 0.64 -4.07
CA GLY A 196 -1.96 0.15 -2.85
C GLY A 196 -3.25 -0.64 -3.14
N SER A 197 -3.88 -1.15 -2.09
CA SER A 197 -5.00 -2.11 -2.21
C SER A 197 -6.39 -1.47 -2.30
N GLY A 198 -6.70 -0.47 -1.48
CA GLY A 198 -7.99 0.22 -1.47
C GLY A 198 -8.10 1.33 -2.52
N PHE A 199 -9.26 1.40 -3.17
CA PHE A 199 -9.59 2.26 -4.33
C PHE A 199 -10.84 3.12 -4.08
N ASP A 200 -11.24 3.24 -2.82
CA ASP A 200 -12.36 4.04 -2.31
C ASP A 200 -12.22 5.55 -2.56
N ASN A 201 -10.99 6.03 -2.81
CA ASN A 201 -10.70 7.40 -3.24
C ASN A 201 -10.90 7.65 -4.75
N ILE A 202 -11.53 6.73 -5.49
CA ILE A 202 -11.89 6.89 -6.90
C ILE A 202 -13.33 6.45 -7.10
N ASP A 203 -14.14 7.27 -7.79
CA ASP A 203 -15.43 6.82 -8.32
C ASP A 203 -15.20 5.83 -9.48
N ILE A 204 -15.00 4.56 -9.14
CA ILE A 204 -14.69 3.50 -10.10
C ILE A 204 -15.81 3.22 -11.12
N LYS A 205 -17.05 3.60 -10.78
CA LYS A 205 -18.23 3.45 -11.62
C LYS A 205 -18.25 4.55 -12.67
N SER A 206 -18.14 5.82 -12.26
CA SER A 206 -18.00 6.94 -13.22
C SER A 206 -16.74 6.83 -14.06
N ALA A 207 -15.63 6.30 -13.51
CA ALA A 207 -14.44 5.97 -14.30
C ALA A 207 -14.79 4.95 -15.41
N GLY A 208 -15.56 3.92 -15.09
CA GLY A 208 -16.04 2.92 -16.05
C GLY A 208 -16.95 3.51 -17.14
N ASP A 209 -17.91 4.35 -16.75
CA ASP A 209 -18.79 5.10 -17.69
C ASP A 209 -17.98 5.94 -18.70
N LEU A 210 -16.86 6.53 -18.25
CA LEU A 210 -15.94 7.34 -19.04
C LEU A 210 -14.90 6.52 -19.82
N GLY A 211 -14.95 5.18 -19.76
CA GLY A 211 -14.01 4.29 -20.43
C GLY A 211 -12.62 4.20 -19.78
N ILE A 212 -12.48 4.67 -18.54
CA ILE A 212 -11.26 4.67 -17.73
C ILE A 212 -11.20 3.40 -16.87
N ALA A 213 -10.24 2.53 -17.15
CA ALA A 213 -10.00 1.36 -16.31
C ALA A 213 -9.35 1.76 -14.98
N VAL A 214 -9.82 1.20 -13.87
CA VAL A 214 -9.19 1.35 -12.54
C VAL A 214 -8.57 0.02 -12.13
N CYS A 215 -7.32 0.05 -11.71
CA CYS A 215 -6.61 -1.12 -11.17
C CYS A 215 -6.01 -0.81 -9.78
N ASN A 216 -5.70 -1.85 -9.02
CA ASN A 216 -5.03 -1.74 -7.72
C ASN A 216 -3.84 -2.70 -7.59
N VAL A 217 -3.10 -2.58 -6.49
CA VAL A 217 -2.06 -3.54 -6.08
C VAL A 217 -2.48 -4.23 -4.78
N PRO A 218 -3.18 -5.37 -4.85
CA PRO A 218 -3.90 -5.93 -3.69
C PRO A 218 -3.06 -6.80 -2.75
N ALA A 219 -1.77 -7.04 -3.07
CA ALA A 219 -0.94 -8.04 -2.38
C ALA A 219 0.27 -7.48 -1.60
N ALA A 220 0.83 -6.34 -2.03
CA ALA A 220 2.19 -5.92 -1.68
C ALA A 220 2.44 -5.52 -0.20
N SER A 221 1.38 -5.33 0.61
CA SER A 221 1.50 -4.97 2.04
C SER A 221 0.60 -5.83 2.94
N VAL A 222 0.20 -7.02 2.49
CA VAL A 222 -0.77 -7.85 3.24
C VAL A 222 -0.23 -8.27 4.60
N GLU A 223 1.06 -8.59 4.67
CA GLU A 223 1.72 -9.03 5.90
C GLU A 223 2.08 -7.84 6.79
N GLU A 224 2.62 -6.75 6.23
CA GLU A 224 2.89 -5.50 6.94
C GLU A 224 1.67 -4.96 7.69
N ILE A 225 0.50 -4.93 7.03
CA ILE A 225 -0.74 -4.45 7.66
C ILE A 225 -1.19 -5.43 8.75
N ALA A 226 -1.06 -6.74 8.53
CA ALA A 226 -1.41 -7.73 9.55
C ALA A 226 -0.49 -7.68 10.78
N ASP A 227 0.81 -7.46 10.58
CA ASP A 227 1.82 -7.30 11.64
C ASP A 227 1.62 -5.99 12.40
N SER A 228 1.37 -4.89 11.70
CA SER A 228 1.02 -3.59 12.28
C SER A 228 -0.30 -3.66 13.08
N THR A 229 -1.29 -4.40 12.58
CA THR A 229 -2.56 -4.62 13.30
C THR A 229 -2.34 -5.47 14.56
N MET A 230 -1.55 -6.55 14.47
CA MET A 230 -1.21 -7.36 15.63
C MET A 230 -0.42 -6.55 16.67
N CYS A 231 0.48 -5.67 16.22
CA CYS A 231 1.18 -4.71 17.07
C CYS A 231 0.21 -3.79 17.80
N HIS A 232 -0.77 -3.21 17.11
CA HIS A 232 -1.84 -2.38 17.70
C HIS A 232 -2.66 -3.14 18.75
N ILE A 233 -3.11 -4.37 18.44
CA ILE A 233 -3.81 -5.25 19.39
C ILE A 233 -2.95 -5.50 20.63
N LEU A 234 -1.68 -5.87 20.46
CA LEU A 234 -0.75 -6.10 21.57
C LEU A 234 -0.51 -4.83 22.39
N ASN A 235 -0.41 -3.66 21.76
CA ASN A 235 -0.25 -2.37 22.45
C ASN A 235 -1.48 -2.04 23.31
N LEU A 236 -2.70 -2.33 22.86
CA LEU A 236 -3.91 -2.18 23.67
C LEU A 236 -3.93 -3.15 24.86
N TYR A 237 -3.67 -4.45 24.61
CA TYR A 237 -3.70 -5.50 25.64
C TYR A 237 -2.57 -5.41 26.67
N ARG A 238 -1.40 -4.90 26.28
CA ARG A 238 -0.17 -4.86 27.09
C ARG A 238 0.26 -3.45 27.50
N ARG A 239 -0.42 -2.42 26.98
CA ARG A 239 -0.19 -0.99 27.27
C ARG A 239 1.21 -0.49 26.91
N THR A 240 1.96 -1.21 26.07
CA THR A 240 3.40 -0.96 25.81
C THR A 240 3.69 0.48 25.38
N THR A 241 2.92 1.02 24.43
CA THR A 241 3.06 2.41 23.97
C THR A 241 2.79 3.43 25.09
N TRP A 242 1.73 3.24 25.88
CA TRP A 242 1.40 4.14 26.99
C TRP A 242 2.41 4.04 28.15
N LEU A 243 2.95 2.85 28.42
CA LEU A 243 4.04 2.65 29.38
C LEU A 243 5.33 3.33 28.92
N HIS A 244 5.66 3.25 27.63
CA HIS A 244 6.77 3.99 27.03
C HIS A 244 6.56 5.51 27.18
N GLN A 245 5.36 6.00 26.84
CA GLN A 245 4.98 7.40 26.95
C GLN A 245 5.12 7.91 28.40
N ALA A 246 4.56 7.22 29.38
CA ALA A 246 4.61 7.64 30.78
C ALA A 246 6.05 7.71 31.33
N LEU A 247 6.96 6.83 30.88
CA LEU A 247 8.39 6.91 31.19
C LEU A 247 9.07 8.11 30.49
N ARG A 248 8.68 8.43 29.25
CA ARG A 248 9.17 9.63 28.52
C ARG A 248 8.70 10.93 29.18
N GLU A 249 7.50 10.93 29.76
CA GLU A 249 6.93 12.02 30.56
C GLU A 249 7.56 12.12 31.97
N GLY A 250 8.48 11.22 32.33
CA GLY A 250 9.27 11.29 33.56
C GLY A 250 8.70 10.51 34.75
N THR A 251 7.66 9.69 34.54
CA THR A 251 7.09 8.83 35.60
C THR A 251 8.14 7.87 36.12
N ARG A 252 8.30 7.80 37.46
CA ARG A 252 9.26 6.90 38.12
C ARG A 252 8.53 5.73 38.74
N VAL A 253 8.96 4.52 38.37
CA VAL A 253 8.36 3.25 38.81
C VAL A 253 9.44 2.44 39.51
N GLN A 254 9.24 2.15 40.80
CA GLN A 254 10.18 1.43 41.65
C GLN A 254 9.53 0.23 42.38
N SER A 255 8.33 0.41 42.92
CA SER A 255 7.62 -0.65 43.66
C SER A 255 6.72 -1.49 42.76
N VAL A 256 6.34 -2.68 43.23
CA VAL A 256 5.43 -3.60 42.51
C VAL A 256 4.02 -3.01 42.39
N GLU A 257 3.61 -2.21 43.37
CA GLU A 257 2.35 -1.46 43.40
C GLU A 257 2.35 -0.41 42.29
N GLN A 258 3.40 0.41 42.20
CA GLN A 258 3.55 1.39 41.12
C GLN A 258 3.53 0.75 39.72
N ILE A 259 4.10 -0.46 39.56
CA ILE A 259 4.01 -1.24 38.30
C ILE A 259 2.55 -1.63 38.00
N ARG A 260 1.78 -2.05 39.01
CA ARG A 260 0.35 -2.41 38.83
C ARG A 260 -0.49 -1.18 38.49
N ASP A 261 -0.23 -0.05 39.12
CA ASP A 261 -0.99 1.19 38.92
C ASP A 261 -0.77 1.74 37.50
N ILE A 262 0.49 1.89 37.07
CA ILE A 262 0.83 2.43 35.74
C ILE A 262 0.44 1.48 34.60
N ALA A 263 0.49 0.16 34.83
CA ALA A 263 0.06 -0.86 33.88
C ALA A 263 -1.42 -1.27 34.05
N SER A 264 -2.19 -0.54 34.84
CA SER A 264 -3.58 -0.89 35.14
C SER A 264 -4.43 -0.98 33.87
N GLY A 265 -5.33 -1.97 33.84
CA GLY A 265 -6.15 -2.31 32.66
C GLY A 265 -5.47 -3.22 31.63
N ALA A 266 -4.17 -3.52 31.74
CA ALA A 266 -3.48 -4.45 30.86
C ALA A 266 -3.97 -5.90 31.06
N ALA A 267 -4.57 -6.51 30.03
CA ALA A 267 -5.29 -7.78 30.13
C ALA A 267 -4.51 -9.01 29.61
N ARG A 268 -4.87 -10.20 30.09
CA ARG A 268 -4.37 -11.49 29.57
C ARG A 268 -5.07 -11.79 28.24
N ILE A 269 -4.29 -12.15 27.21
CA ILE A 269 -4.83 -12.40 25.85
C ILE A 269 -5.47 -13.79 25.71
N ARG A 270 -4.87 -14.84 26.32
CA ARG A 270 -5.37 -16.22 26.15
C ARG A 270 -6.79 -16.36 26.68
N GLY A 271 -7.72 -16.72 25.80
CA GLY A 271 -9.15 -16.90 26.08
C GLY A 271 -10.04 -15.73 25.65
N GLU A 272 -9.45 -14.59 25.30
CA GLU A 272 -10.17 -13.44 24.74
C GLU A 272 -10.65 -13.75 23.31
N THR A 273 -11.74 -13.11 22.88
CA THR A 273 -12.28 -13.24 21.53
C THR A 273 -11.94 -12.05 20.65
N LEU A 274 -11.24 -12.30 19.55
CA LEU A 274 -10.95 -11.34 18.49
C LEU A 274 -11.98 -11.47 17.38
N GLY A 275 -12.77 -10.42 17.16
CA GLY A 275 -13.72 -10.30 16.07
C GLY A 275 -13.13 -9.56 14.87
N ILE A 276 -13.04 -10.23 13.73
CA ILE A 276 -12.57 -9.67 12.46
C ILE A 276 -13.76 -9.31 11.56
N ILE A 277 -13.88 -8.02 11.21
CA ILE A 277 -14.87 -7.54 10.25
C ILE A 277 -14.21 -7.43 8.87
N GLY A 278 -14.58 -8.34 7.97
CA GLY A 278 -13.93 -8.55 6.66
C GLY A 278 -12.79 -9.58 6.75
N LEU A 279 -12.98 -10.77 6.18
CA LEU A 279 -11.98 -11.84 6.18
C LEU A 279 -11.28 -11.95 4.80
N GLY A 280 -10.91 -10.79 4.25
CA GLY A 280 -10.04 -10.69 3.09
C GLY A 280 -8.57 -11.03 3.42
N ARG A 281 -7.65 -10.68 2.52
CA ARG A 281 -6.21 -11.02 2.62
C ARG A 281 -5.60 -10.68 3.98
N VAL A 282 -5.78 -9.44 4.45
CA VAL A 282 -5.25 -8.97 5.75
C VAL A 282 -5.97 -9.65 6.92
N GLY A 283 -7.30 -9.78 6.88
CA GLY A 283 -8.06 -10.45 7.94
C GLY A 283 -7.65 -11.92 8.14
N GLN A 284 -7.36 -12.64 7.06
CA GLN A 284 -6.83 -14.01 7.13
C GLN A 284 -5.40 -14.04 7.71
N ALA A 285 -4.52 -13.14 7.26
CA ALA A 285 -3.15 -13.03 7.76
C ALA A 285 -3.11 -12.70 9.27
N LEU A 286 -3.99 -11.80 9.74
CA LEU A 286 -4.17 -11.51 11.17
C LEU A 286 -4.72 -12.73 11.93
N ALA A 287 -5.76 -13.39 11.42
CA ALA A 287 -6.39 -14.54 12.10
C ALA A 287 -5.38 -15.65 12.41
N LEU A 288 -4.46 -15.94 11.47
CA LEU A 288 -3.38 -16.91 11.65
C LEU A 288 -2.38 -16.48 12.74
N ARG A 289 -2.00 -15.20 12.77
CA ARG A 289 -1.11 -14.62 13.79
C ARG A 289 -1.76 -14.63 15.19
N ALA A 290 -3.00 -14.15 15.29
CA ALA A 290 -3.74 -14.03 16.55
C ALA A 290 -3.94 -15.37 17.27
N LYS A 291 -4.13 -16.47 16.53
CA LYS A 291 -4.21 -17.83 17.08
C LYS A 291 -3.01 -18.22 17.94
N ALA A 292 -1.79 -17.82 17.57
CA ALA A 292 -0.59 -18.16 18.33
C ALA A 292 -0.58 -17.52 19.74
N PHE A 293 -1.22 -16.36 19.90
CA PHE A 293 -1.36 -15.68 21.19
C PHE A 293 -2.49 -16.27 22.06
N GLY A 294 -3.30 -17.18 21.51
CA GLY A 294 -4.39 -17.85 22.22
C GLY A 294 -5.71 -17.09 22.19
N PHE A 295 -5.93 -16.21 21.21
CA PHE A 295 -7.24 -15.65 20.90
C PHE A 295 -8.18 -16.74 20.36
N ASN A 296 -9.45 -16.67 20.77
CA ASN A 296 -10.55 -17.23 19.99
C ASN A 296 -10.84 -16.27 18.83
N VAL A 297 -10.75 -16.71 17.57
CA VAL A 297 -10.92 -15.82 16.41
C VAL A 297 -12.26 -16.08 15.74
N ILE A 298 -13.13 -15.07 15.77
CA ILE A 298 -14.41 -15.07 15.06
C ILE A 298 -14.39 -14.02 13.95
N PHE A 299 -15.22 -14.19 12.91
CA PHE A 299 -15.30 -13.19 11.83
C PHE A 299 -16.70 -13.03 11.26
N TYR A 300 -16.95 -11.82 10.74
CA TYR A 300 -18.11 -11.46 9.95
C TYR A 300 -17.63 -10.93 8.61
N ASP A 301 -18.09 -11.58 7.54
CA ASP A 301 -17.89 -11.13 6.17
C ASP A 301 -19.12 -11.60 5.37
N PRO A 302 -20.00 -10.70 4.88
CA PRO A 302 -21.22 -11.08 4.18
C PRO A 302 -20.98 -11.44 2.70
N TYR A 303 -19.78 -11.17 2.15
CA TYR A 303 -19.51 -11.33 0.72
C TYR A 303 -18.72 -12.60 0.38
N LEU A 304 -18.12 -13.27 1.37
CA LEU A 304 -17.42 -14.54 1.17
C LEU A 304 -18.38 -15.74 1.02
N SER A 305 -18.02 -16.66 0.14
CA SER A 305 -18.63 -18.00 0.06
C SER A 305 -18.29 -18.85 1.28
N ASP A 306 -19.17 -19.79 1.64
CA ASP A 306 -18.92 -20.74 2.74
C ASP A 306 -17.72 -21.66 2.48
N GLY A 307 -17.05 -22.07 3.55
CA GLY A 307 -15.96 -23.04 3.54
C GLY A 307 -14.63 -22.50 4.08
N ILE A 308 -14.39 -21.20 3.99
CA ILE A 308 -13.13 -20.57 4.43
C ILE A 308 -12.94 -20.65 5.95
N GLU A 309 -14.05 -20.59 6.70
CA GLU A 309 -14.09 -20.80 8.15
C GLU A 309 -13.57 -22.18 8.54
N ARG A 310 -13.93 -23.22 7.78
CA ARG A 310 -13.44 -24.60 7.99
C ARG A 310 -11.99 -24.76 7.56
N ALA A 311 -11.59 -24.16 6.44
CA ALA A 311 -10.21 -24.24 5.93
C ALA A 311 -9.19 -23.60 6.90
N LEU A 312 -9.54 -22.46 7.51
CA LEU A 312 -8.68 -21.75 8.46
C LEU A 312 -8.95 -22.14 9.93
N GLY A 313 -9.97 -22.94 10.20
CA GLY A 313 -10.40 -23.33 11.55
C GLY A 313 -10.83 -22.14 12.40
N LEU A 314 -11.65 -21.26 11.84
CA LEU A 314 -12.19 -20.03 12.46
C LEU A 314 -13.71 -20.18 12.64
N GLN A 315 -14.32 -19.38 13.51
CA GLN A 315 -15.77 -19.33 13.65
C GLN A 315 -16.34 -18.16 12.83
N ARG A 316 -17.19 -18.45 11.85
CA ARG A 316 -17.98 -17.43 11.13
C ARG A 316 -19.23 -17.10 11.94
N VAL A 317 -19.62 -15.82 11.96
CA VAL A 317 -20.94 -15.38 12.43
C VAL A 317 -21.72 -14.72 11.30
N SER A 318 -23.05 -14.79 11.36
CA SER A 318 -23.93 -14.39 10.25
C SER A 318 -24.31 -12.91 10.25
N THR A 319 -24.16 -12.21 11.38
CA THR A 319 -24.49 -10.78 11.50
C THR A 319 -23.35 -10.00 12.14
N LEU A 320 -23.31 -8.69 11.86
CA LEU A 320 -22.41 -7.76 12.54
C LEU A 320 -22.67 -7.75 14.06
N GLN A 321 -23.94 -7.76 14.47
CA GLN A 321 -24.34 -7.76 15.89
C GLN A 321 -23.76 -8.97 16.64
N ASP A 322 -23.83 -10.17 16.06
CA ASP A 322 -23.24 -11.37 16.66
C ASP A 322 -21.73 -11.21 16.88
N LEU A 323 -21.02 -10.58 15.94
CA LEU A 323 -19.58 -10.32 16.10
C LEU A 323 -19.32 -9.35 17.24
N LEU A 324 -19.98 -8.19 17.24
CA LEU A 324 -19.76 -7.13 18.23
C LEU A 324 -20.09 -7.61 19.65
N PHE A 325 -21.15 -8.42 19.81
CA PHE A 325 -21.57 -8.98 21.09
C PHE A 325 -20.62 -10.06 21.65
N HIS A 326 -19.98 -10.84 20.78
CA HIS A 326 -19.08 -11.93 21.20
C HIS A 326 -17.60 -11.54 21.30
N SER A 327 -17.21 -10.34 20.83
CA SER A 327 -15.80 -9.93 20.74
C SER A 327 -15.34 -9.05 21.90
N ASP A 328 -14.18 -9.38 22.46
CA ASP A 328 -13.47 -8.55 23.45
C ASP A 328 -12.55 -7.54 22.76
N CYS A 329 -12.11 -7.85 21.54
CA CYS A 329 -11.43 -6.92 20.64
C CYS A 329 -12.02 -7.04 19.23
N VAL A 330 -12.36 -5.92 18.60
CA VAL A 330 -12.87 -5.85 17.22
C VAL A 330 -11.81 -5.21 16.32
N SER A 331 -11.52 -5.82 15.16
CA SER A 331 -10.57 -5.31 14.17
C SER A 331 -11.21 -5.20 12.78
N LEU A 332 -11.02 -4.05 12.13
CA LEU A 332 -11.61 -3.74 10.82
C LEU A 332 -10.64 -4.05 9.67
N HIS A 333 -11.07 -4.93 8.75
CA HIS A 333 -10.32 -5.37 7.57
C HIS A 333 -11.18 -5.48 6.29
N CYS A 334 -12.37 -4.88 6.29
CA CYS A 334 -13.19 -4.70 5.09
C CYS A 334 -12.80 -3.42 4.34
N ASN A 335 -13.02 -3.38 3.03
CA ASN A 335 -12.88 -2.16 2.24
C ASN A 335 -14.06 -1.21 2.49
N LEU A 336 -13.82 0.10 2.45
CA LEU A 336 -14.88 1.10 2.40
C LEU A 336 -15.66 0.97 1.07
N ASN A 337 -16.98 1.08 1.15
CA ASN A 337 -17.92 1.02 0.04
C ASN A 337 -19.24 1.72 0.43
N GLU A 338 -20.16 1.83 -0.54
CA GLU A 338 -21.47 2.53 -0.40
C GLU A 338 -22.36 2.01 0.75
N HIS A 339 -22.11 0.81 1.27
CA HIS A 339 -22.98 0.15 2.26
C HIS A 339 -22.37 0.06 3.67
N ASN A 340 -21.12 0.50 3.88
CA ASN A 340 -20.44 0.39 5.18
C ASN A 340 -19.74 1.68 5.65
N HIS A 341 -20.09 2.83 5.07
CA HIS A 341 -19.73 4.12 5.65
C HIS A 341 -20.30 4.25 7.08
N HIS A 342 -19.47 4.61 8.05
CA HIS A 342 -19.77 4.59 9.50
C HIS A 342 -20.37 3.25 9.96
N LEU A 343 -19.80 2.12 9.50
CA LEU A 343 -20.15 0.77 9.98
C LEU A 343 -20.07 0.65 11.51
N ILE A 344 -19.08 1.30 12.11
CA ILE A 344 -18.93 1.47 13.56
C ILE A 344 -19.41 2.88 13.94
N ASN A 345 -20.70 3.00 14.21
CA ASN A 345 -21.40 4.21 14.66
C ASN A 345 -21.96 4.06 16.09
N ASP A 346 -22.57 5.11 16.63
CA ASP A 346 -23.20 5.15 17.96
C ASP A 346 -24.12 3.95 18.27
N PHE A 347 -24.92 3.50 17.30
CA PHE A 347 -25.82 2.36 17.48
C PHE A 347 -25.04 1.03 17.59
N THR A 348 -24.10 0.78 16.68
CA THR A 348 -23.29 -0.45 16.70
C THR A 348 -22.29 -0.50 17.86
N ILE A 349 -21.74 0.64 18.28
CA ILE A 349 -20.88 0.74 19.46
C ILE A 349 -21.62 0.30 20.74
N LYS A 350 -22.93 0.51 20.83
CA LYS A 350 -23.77 0.03 21.94
C LYS A 350 -24.00 -1.49 21.93
N GLN A 351 -23.67 -2.18 20.83
CA GLN A 351 -23.72 -3.64 20.71
C GLN A 351 -22.38 -4.31 21.07
N MET A 352 -21.28 -3.54 21.14
CA MET A 352 -19.98 -4.04 21.57
C MET A 352 -19.99 -4.39 23.06
N ARG A 353 -19.16 -5.35 23.47
CA ARG A 353 -18.96 -5.66 24.89
C ARG A 353 -18.46 -4.44 25.67
N GLN A 354 -18.96 -4.27 26.89
CA GLN A 354 -18.49 -3.22 27.81
C GLN A 354 -17.00 -3.41 28.08
N GLY A 355 -16.20 -2.38 27.79
CA GLY A 355 -14.76 -2.40 27.95
C GLY A 355 -14.01 -3.22 26.89
N ALA A 356 -14.60 -3.41 25.70
CA ALA A 356 -13.94 -3.97 24.52
C ALA A 356 -12.88 -3.02 23.94
N PHE A 357 -12.01 -3.57 23.09
CA PHE A 357 -11.04 -2.82 22.28
C PHE A 357 -11.50 -2.69 20.82
N LEU A 358 -11.11 -1.60 20.14
CA LEU A 358 -11.34 -1.38 18.71
C LEU A 358 -10.01 -1.13 17.98
N VAL A 359 -9.80 -1.75 16.82
CA VAL A 359 -8.63 -1.52 15.96
C VAL A 359 -9.09 -1.25 14.52
N ASN A 360 -8.57 -0.18 13.92
CA ASN A 360 -8.83 0.14 12.51
C ASN A 360 -7.51 0.36 11.75
N THR A 361 -7.22 -0.55 10.83
CA THR A 361 -6.11 -0.46 9.85
C THR A 361 -6.64 -0.59 8.42
N ALA A 362 -7.94 -0.34 8.22
CA ALA A 362 -8.62 -0.45 6.93
C ALA A 362 -8.87 0.93 6.31
N ARG A 363 -9.93 1.62 6.72
CA ARG A 363 -10.29 2.98 6.26
C ARG A 363 -10.95 3.79 7.37
N GLY A 364 -10.66 5.09 7.41
CA GLY A 364 -11.19 6.02 8.41
C GLY A 364 -12.72 6.04 8.46
N GLY A 365 -13.36 6.33 7.32
CA GLY A 365 -14.83 6.41 7.17
C GLY A 365 -15.62 5.11 7.43
N LEU A 366 -14.99 4.04 7.91
CA LEU A 366 -15.69 2.89 8.51
C LEU A 366 -16.14 3.16 9.96
N VAL A 367 -15.57 4.17 10.62
CA VAL A 367 -15.82 4.51 12.03
C VAL A 367 -16.30 5.95 12.14
N ASP A 368 -17.38 6.17 12.89
CA ASP A 368 -17.79 7.50 13.33
C ASP A 368 -16.89 7.94 14.50
N GLU A 369 -15.97 8.87 14.25
CA GLU A 369 -15.00 9.32 15.23
C GLU A 369 -15.64 10.05 16.41
N LYS A 370 -16.81 10.68 16.23
CA LYS A 370 -17.54 11.36 17.32
C LYS A 370 -18.15 10.34 18.26
N ALA A 371 -18.76 9.29 17.71
CA ALA A 371 -19.30 8.18 18.49
C ALA A 371 -18.18 7.41 19.23
N LEU A 372 -17.03 7.18 18.57
CA LEU A 372 -15.86 6.57 19.20
C LEU A 372 -15.29 7.44 20.33
N ALA A 373 -15.11 8.74 20.11
CA ALA A 373 -14.62 9.67 21.13
C ALA A 373 -15.50 9.65 22.39
N GLN A 374 -16.82 9.65 22.23
CA GLN A 374 -17.75 9.55 23.34
C GLN A 374 -17.67 8.19 24.05
N ALA A 375 -17.58 7.09 23.29
CA ALA A 375 -17.48 5.74 23.85
C ALA A 375 -16.19 5.48 24.65
N LEU A 376 -15.08 6.14 24.26
CA LEU A 376 -13.81 6.14 25.01
C LEU A 376 -13.94 6.96 26.30
N LYS A 377 -14.54 8.16 26.24
CA LYS A 377 -14.78 9.02 27.42
C LYS A 377 -15.72 8.36 28.44
N GLU A 378 -16.71 7.62 27.99
CA GLU A 378 -17.64 6.84 28.83
C GLU A 378 -17.08 5.48 29.29
N GLY A 379 -15.89 5.08 28.81
CA GLY A 379 -15.28 3.78 29.13
C GLY A 379 -16.04 2.56 28.57
N ARG A 380 -16.99 2.76 27.64
CA ARG A 380 -17.69 1.68 26.92
C ARG A 380 -16.72 0.93 26.01
N ILE A 381 -15.86 1.67 25.32
CA ILE A 381 -14.66 1.11 24.69
C ILE A 381 -13.48 1.41 25.62
N ARG A 382 -12.71 0.37 25.98
CA ARG A 382 -11.58 0.48 26.91
C ARG A 382 -10.39 1.22 26.30
N GLY A 383 -10.22 1.10 24.98
CA GLY A 383 -9.22 1.80 24.20
C GLY A 383 -9.36 1.49 22.71
N ALA A 384 -8.78 2.33 21.87
CA ALA A 384 -8.79 2.17 20.43
C ALA A 384 -7.40 2.39 19.83
N ALA A 385 -7.11 1.71 18.72
CA ALA A 385 -5.90 1.91 17.94
C ALA A 385 -6.26 2.12 16.46
N LEU A 386 -5.95 3.30 15.93
CA LEU A 386 -6.33 3.74 14.59
C LEU A 386 -5.07 4.04 13.76
N ASP A 387 -4.86 3.33 12.66
CA ASP A 387 -3.88 3.76 11.64
C ASP A 387 -4.49 4.73 10.63
N VAL A 388 -5.83 4.79 10.57
CA VAL A 388 -6.59 5.52 9.55
C VAL A 388 -7.77 6.27 10.18
N HIS A 389 -8.09 7.44 9.62
CA HIS A 389 -8.94 8.46 10.25
C HIS A 389 -9.92 9.06 9.23
N GLU A 390 -11.08 9.59 9.66
CA GLU A 390 -12.09 10.22 8.77
C GLU A 390 -11.48 11.35 7.94
N SER A 391 -10.53 12.10 8.53
CA SER A 391 -9.80 13.18 7.90
C SER A 391 -8.30 12.97 8.09
N GLU A 392 -7.57 12.84 6.98
CA GLU A 392 -6.12 12.66 6.94
C GLU A 392 -5.46 13.85 6.23
N PRO A 393 -4.28 14.33 6.70
CA PRO A 393 -3.45 13.80 7.78
C PRO A 393 -4.04 14.04 9.17
N PHE A 394 -3.99 13.02 10.03
CA PHE A 394 -4.49 13.10 11.40
C PHE A 394 -3.63 14.01 12.30
N SER A 395 -4.28 14.70 13.25
CA SER A 395 -3.61 15.47 14.29
C SER A 395 -4.35 15.37 15.62
N PHE A 396 -3.63 14.99 16.69
CA PHE A 396 -4.15 14.98 18.06
C PHE A 396 -4.62 16.35 18.57
N SER A 397 -4.27 17.46 17.92
CA SER A 397 -4.71 18.80 18.34
C SER A 397 -6.07 19.22 17.76
N GLN A 398 -6.64 18.44 16.85
CA GLN A 398 -7.83 18.75 16.05
C GLN A 398 -8.78 17.55 15.96
N GLY A 399 -9.97 17.77 15.40
CA GLY A 399 -10.97 16.71 15.15
C GLY A 399 -11.70 16.17 16.40
N PRO A 400 -12.59 15.18 16.24
CA PRO A 400 -13.43 14.64 17.32
C PRO A 400 -12.63 13.92 18.42
N LEU A 401 -11.51 13.32 18.05
CA LEU A 401 -10.68 12.46 18.91
C LEU A 401 -9.69 13.23 19.80
N LYS A 402 -9.56 14.56 19.64
CA LYS A 402 -8.60 15.42 20.34
C LYS A 402 -8.44 15.14 21.85
N ASP A 403 -9.57 15.06 22.55
CA ASP A 403 -9.61 14.85 24.01
C ASP A 403 -10.09 13.43 24.37
N ALA A 404 -9.93 12.44 23.49
CA ALA A 404 -10.34 11.06 23.72
C ALA A 404 -9.27 10.28 24.51
N PRO A 405 -9.61 9.65 25.65
CA PRO A 405 -8.66 8.85 26.42
C PRO A 405 -8.39 7.50 25.75
N ASN A 406 -7.30 6.84 26.16
CA ASN A 406 -6.96 5.46 25.77
C ASN A 406 -6.93 5.23 24.24
N LEU A 407 -6.47 6.23 23.50
CA LEU A 407 -6.30 6.18 22.06
C LEU A 407 -4.83 5.95 21.68
N ILE A 408 -4.60 5.22 20.59
CA ILE A 408 -3.33 5.09 19.88
C ILE A 408 -3.62 5.47 18.42
N CYS A 409 -2.81 6.35 17.84
CA CYS A 409 -2.91 6.69 16.42
C CYS A 409 -1.56 6.49 15.72
N THR A 410 -1.60 5.97 14.50
CA THR A 410 -0.47 5.97 13.55
C THR A 410 -0.90 6.67 12.24
N PRO A 411 0.04 7.26 11.47
CA PRO A 411 -0.31 8.13 10.34
C PRO A 411 -0.40 7.35 9.02
N HIS A 412 -1.41 6.48 8.88
CA HIS A 412 -1.65 5.64 7.70
C HIS A 412 -0.39 4.89 7.24
N ALA A 413 0.32 4.28 8.20
CA ALA A 413 1.65 3.71 8.04
C ALA A 413 1.68 2.18 8.12
N ALA A 414 0.56 1.51 8.40
CA ALA A 414 0.51 0.05 8.56
C ALA A 414 0.95 -0.74 7.30
N TRP A 415 0.91 -0.10 6.12
CA TRP A 415 1.34 -0.71 4.85
C TRP A 415 2.85 -0.61 4.58
N TYR A 416 3.57 0.23 5.32
CA TYR A 416 4.91 0.67 4.93
C TYR A 416 6.01 -0.28 5.44
N SER A 417 6.67 -0.93 4.49
CA SER A 417 8.06 -1.39 4.59
C SER A 417 8.82 -0.87 3.37
N GLU A 418 10.16 -0.82 3.42
CA GLU A 418 10.97 -0.44 2.26
C GLU A 418 10.69 -1.38 1.07
N GLN A 419 10.55 -2.67 1.37
CA GLN A 419 10.27 -3.75 0.41
C GLN A 419 8.87 -3.63 -0.18
N ALA A 420 7.83 -3.49 0.65
CA ALA A 420 6.44 -3.37 0.20
C ALA A 420 6.21 -2.11 -0.66
N SER A 421 6.86 -0.99 -0.30
CA SER A 421 6.83 0.26 -1.06
C SER A 421 7.41 0.08 -2.47
N ILE A 422 8.57 -0.60 -2.58
CA ILE A 422 9.15 -0.93 -3.89
C ILE A 422 8.24 -1.89 -4.67
N GLU A 423 7.79 -2.99 -4.06
CA GLU A 423 6.96 -4.00 -4.73
C GLU A 423 5.67 -3.39 -5.30
N MET A 424 4.98 -2.54 -4.55
CA MET A 424 3.74 -1.93 -5.05
C MET A 424 3.96 -0.93 -6.17
N ARG A 425 5.05 -0.16 -6.13
CA ARG A 425 5.41 0.80 -7.18
C ARG A 425 5.84 0.07 -8.46
N GLU A 426 6.62 -1.01 -8.32
CA GLU A 426 6.95 -1.87 -9.46
C GLU A 426 5.70 -2.50 -10.10
N GLU A 427 4.80 -3.06 -9.29
CA GLU A 427 3.61 -3.73 -9.82
C GLU A 427 2.63 -2.74 -10.46
N ALA A 428 2.49 -1.54 -9.90
CA ALA A 428 1.69 -0.48 -10.50
C ALA A 428 2.27 -0.01 -11.84
N ALA A 429 3.60 0.17 -11.93
CA ALA A 429 4.28 0.47 -13.19
C ALA A 429 4.16 -0.68 -14.21
N ARG A 430 4.21 -1.95 -13.76
CA ARG A 430 3.97 -3.11 -14.62
C ARG A 430 2.52 -3.15 -15.14
N GLU A 431 1.53 -2.73 -14.35
CA GLU A 431 0.13 -2.64 -14.79
C GLU A 431 -0.08 -1.51 -15.82
N ILE A 432 0.49 -0.32 -15.61
CA ILE A 432 0.54 0.75 -16.63
C ILE A 432 1.19 0.24 -17.92
N ARG A 433 2.31 -0.50 -17.82
CA ARG A 433 2.98 -1.08 -19.00
C ARG A 433 2.04 -2.01 -19.77
N ARG A 434 1.33 -2.92 -19.10
CA ARG A 434 0.34 -3.82 -19.73
C ARG A 434 -0.79 -3.05 -20.42
N ALA A 435 -1.25 -1.96 -19.81
CA ALA A 435 -2.30 -1.11 -20.36
C ALA A 435 -1.87 -0.38 -21.65
N ILE A 436 -0.60 0.04 -21.72
CA ILE A 436 -0.02 0.72 -22.89
C ILE A 436 0.31 -0.26 -24.02
N THR A 437 0.88 -1.43 -23.70
CA THR A 437 1.32 -2.40 -24.72
C THR A 437 0.23 -3.40 -25.14
N GLY A 438 -0.87 -3.48 -24.40
CA GLY A 438 -1.95 -4.44 -24.58
C GLY A 438 -3.31 -3.79 -24.86
N ARG A 439 -4.37 -4.60 -24.73
CA ARG A 439 -5.77 -4.16 -24.85
C ARG A 439 -6.39 -4.01 -23.47
N ILE A 440 -6.89 -2.81 -23.16
CA ILE A 440 -7.72 -2.54 -21.98
C ILE A 440 -9.15 -3.07 -22.23
N PRO A 441 -9.81 -3.74 -21.27
CA PRO A 441 -9.30 -4.17 -19.96
C PRO A 441 -8.63 -5.56 -19.94
N ASP A 442 -8.65 -6.30 -21.05
CA ASP A 442 -8.29 -7.74 -21.07
C ASP A 442 -6.82 -8.06 -20.76
N SER A 443 -5.91 -7.10 -20.93
CA SER A 443 -4.48 -7.27 -20.61
C SER A 443 -4.11 -6.88 -19.17
N LEU A 444 -5.06 -6.33 -18.40
CA LEU A 444 -4.86 -5.84 -17.04
C LEU A 444 -4.93 -7.00 -16.04
N LYS A 445 -4.09 -6.96 -15.00
CA LYS A 445 -4.02 -8.01 -13.97
C LYS A 445 -5.12 -7.86 -12.91
N ASN A 446 -5.32 -6.65 -12.41
CA ASN A 446 -6.12 -6.34 -11.24
C ASN A 446 -7.12 -5.19 -11.52
N CYS A 447 -7.79 -5.22 -12.66
CA CYS A 447 -8.84 -4.24 -12.98
C CYS A 447 -10.05 -4.45 -12.05
N VAL A 448 -10.39 -3.44 -11.25
CA VAL A 448 -11.44 -3.49 -10.22
C VAL A 448 -12.81 -2.99 -10.72
N ASN A 449 -12.87 -2.46 -11.95
CA ASN A 449 -14.08 -1.84 -12.52
C ASN A 449 -14.50 -2.43 -13.89
N LYS A 450 -14.07 -3.67 -14.20
CA LYS A 450 -14.27 -4.32 -15.51
C LYS A 450 -15.73 -4.40 -15.96
N ASP A 451 -16.66 -4.57 -15.01
CA ASP A 451 -18.09 -4.69 -15.31
C ASP A 451 -18.68 -3.38 -15.86
N TYR A 452 -18.20 -2.23 -15.37
CA TYR A 452 -18.64 -0.90 -15.81
C TYR A 452 -18.09 -0.54 -17.21
N LEU A 453 -16.84 -0.91 -17.51
CA LEU A 453 -16.22 -0.68 -18.82
C LEU A 453 -16.98 -1.36 -19.98
N THR A 454 -17.59 -2.52 -19.70
CA THR A 454 -18.33 -3.30 -20.70
C THR A 454 -19.73 -2.73 -20.92
N ALA A 455 -20.35 -2.14 -19.89
CA ALA A 455 -21.64 -1.47 -20.00
C ALA A 455 -21.58 -0.22 -20.90
N ALA A 456 -20.52 0.59 -20.79
CA ALA A 456 -20.30 1.76 -21.64
C ALA A 456 -20.22 1.40 -23.14
N THR A 457 -19.68 0.22 -23.48
CA THR A 457 -19.59 -0.24 -24.88
C THR A 457 -20.94 -0.67 -25.47
N HIS A 458 -21.93 -1.01 -24.64
CA HIS A 458 -23.29 -1.35 -25.12
C HIS A 458 -24.14 -0.12 -25.45
N TRP A 459 -23.90 1.04 -24.82
CA TRP A 459 -24.62 2.28 -25.15
C TRP A 459 -24.09 2.99 -26.41
N ALA A 460 -22.87 2.67 -26.85
CA ALA A 460 -22.34 3.09 -28.15
C ALA A 460 -22.96 2.32 -29.35
N GLY A 461 -23.89 1.40 -29.10
CA GLY A 461 -24.59 0.61 -30.12
C GLY A 461 -25.84 1.29 -30.68
N MET A 462 -25.70 2.44 -31.34
CA MET A 462 -26.81 3.12 -32.01
C MET A 462 -26.61 3.13 -33.54
N ASP A 463 -27.37 2.25 -34.20
CA ASP A 463 -27.63 2.08 -35.64
C ASP A 463 -26.47 1.70 -36.60
N PRO A 464 -26.44 0.44 -37.12
CA PRO A 464 -25.53 0.01 -38.19
C PRO A 464 -25.82 0.56 -39.60
N THR A 465 -26.88 1.36 -39.82
CA THR A 465 -27.35 1.71 -41.17
C THR A 465 -26.69 2.93 -41.82
N VAL A 466 -25.72 3.59 -41.16
CA VAL A 466 -24.97 4.74 -41.75
C VAL A 466 -23.48 4.43 -41.91
N VAL A 467 -23.16 3.37 -42.68
CA VAL A 467 -21.80 3.14 -43.20
C VAL A 467 -21.75 3.64 -44.65
N HIS A 468 -21.24 4.85 -44.85
CA HIS A 468 -21.01 5.42 -46.18
C HIS A 468 -19.82 4.71 -46.85
N PRO A 469 -19.98 3.96 -47.97
CA PRO A 469 -18.99 2.96 -48.39
C PRO A 469 -17.96 3.49 -49.40
N GLU A 470 -17.38 4.68 -49.21
CA GLU A 470 -16.40 5.26 -50.15
C GLU A 470 -15.18 5.96 -49.50
N LEU A 471 -14.38 5.21 -48.73
CA LEU A 471 -12.99 5.60 -48.40
C LEU A 471 -12.05 4.38 -48.36
N ASN A 472 -11.98 3.64 -49.47
CA ASN A 472 -10.85 2.75 -49.74
C ASN A 472 -10.16 3.19 -51.03
N GLY A 473 -8.94 3.71 -50.91
CA GLY A 473 -8.22 4.33 -52.02
C GLY A 473 -7.80 3.33 -53.09
N ALA A 474 -8.47 3.37 -54.25
CA ALA A 474 -8.03 2.71 -55.47
C ALA A 474 -8.13 3.69 -56.65
N ALA A 475 -7.03 3.79 -57.40
CA ALA A 475 -6.75 4.77 -58.44
C ALA A 475 -7.91 5.08 -59.42
N TYR A 476 -8.10 6.37 -59.73
CA TYR A 476 -8.81 6.80 -60.93
C TYR A 476 -8.03 7.81 -61.77
N ARG A 477 -7.91 7.47 -63.06
CA ARG A 477 -7.55 8.39 -64.14
C ARG A 477 -8.76 9.27 -64.46
N TYR A 478 -8.52 10.52 -64.88
CA TYR A 478 -9.54 11.32 -65.56
C TYR A 478 -9.87 10.75 -66.95
N PRO A 479 -11.16 10.80 -67.35
CA PRO A 479 -11.54 11.23 -68.70
C PRO A 479 -12.50 12.44 -68.68
N PRO A 480 -12.73 13.11 -69.84
CA PRO A 480 -13.22 14.49 -69.89
C PRO A 480 -14.74 14.66 -70.07
N GLY A 481 -15.21 15.89 -69.88
CA GLY A 481 -16.60 16.24 -69.55
C GLY A 481 -17.65 16.22 -70.67
N VAL A 482 -18.87 16.57 -70.27
CA VAL A 482 -19.95 17.17 -71.10
C VAL A 482 -20.66 18.24 -70.25
N VAL A 483 -21.22 19.25 -70.94
CA VAL A 483 -21.73 20.53 -70.43
C VAL A 483 -23.16 20.47 -69.85
N GLY A 484 -23.47 21.31 -68.86
CA GLY A 484 -24.85 21.67 -68.46
C GLY A 484 -24.88 22.88 -67.51
N VAL A 485 -25.61 23.95 -67.87
CA VAL A 485 -25.53 25.27 -67.20
C VAL A 485 -26.87 25.69 -66.57
N ALA A 486 -26.86 25.89 -65.23
CA ALA A 486 -27.62 26.87 -64.41
C ALA A 486 -29.18 27.02 -64.60
N PRO A 487 -29.92 27.88 -63.85
CA PRO A 487 -29.57 28.73 -62.70
C PRO A 487 -30.52 28.62 -61.46
N ALA A 488 -30.44 29.60 -60.55
CA ALA A 488 -31.01 29.63 -59.20
C ALA A 488 -32.51 30.01 -59.06
N GLY A 489 -33.09 29.81 -57.87
CA GLY A 489 -34.40 30.38 -57.49
C GLY A 489 -34.95 29.98 -56.10
N MET A 490 -34.92 30.93 -55.16
CA MET A 490 -35.74 31.07 -53.92
C MET A 490 -36.10 32.58 -53.85
N PRO A 491 -37.19 33.07 -53.22
CA PRO A 491 -37.88 32.53 -52.02
C PRO A 491 -39.43 32.68 -52.01
N ALA A 492 -40.09 32.35 -50.88
CA ALA A 492 -41.17 33.16 -50.25
C ALA A 492 -41.77 32.49 -48.98
N ALA A 493 -41.81 33.21 -47.84
CA ALA A 493 -42.78 33.00 -46.75
C ALA A 493 -42.76 34.17 -45.73
N VAL A 494 -43.84 34.97 -45.72
CA VAL A 494 -44.25 36.01 -44.75
C VAL A 494 -45.80 36.00 -44.88
N GLU A 495 -46.68 36.01 -43.87
CA GLU A 495 -46.85 36.74 -42.60
C GLU A 495 -47.92 35.96 -41.79
N GLY A 496 -48.19 36.07 -40.48
CA GLY A 496 -47.68 36.88 -39.37
C GLY A 496 -48.60 36.71 -38.14
N ILE A 497 -48.26 37.29 -36.98
CA ILE A 497 -49.12 37.79 -35.87
C ILE A 497 -48.31 37.87 -34.54
N VAL A 498 -48.27 39.07 -33.98
CA VAL A 498 -47.70 39.54 -32.70
C VAL A 498 -48.60 40.77 -32.31
N PRO A 499 -48.56 41.44 -31.13
CA PRO A 499 -47.59 41.36 -30.03
C PRO A 499 -48.12 41.53 -28.58
N SER A 500 -47.20 41.39 -27.61
CA SER A 500 -47.00 42.32 -26.47
C SER A 500 -45.68 41.94 -25.77
N ALA A 501 -44.56 42.62 -26.02
CA ALA A 501 -44.17 43.97 -25.56
C ALA A 501 -43.44 43.94 -24.20
N VAL A 502 -42.11 43.90 -24.26
CA VAL A 502 -41.18 44.21 -23.15
C VAL A 502 -40.50 45.53 -23.49
N GLN A 503 -40.27 46.39 -22.50
CA GLN A 503 -39.54 47.65 -22.69
C GLN A 503 -38.41 47.81 -21.66
N LEU A 504 -37.26 48.26 -22.13
CA LEU A 504 -36.05 48.60 -21.37
C LEU A 504 -36.04 50.10 -21.00
N SER A 505 -35.41 50.48 -19.89
CA SER A 505 -34.62 51.72 -19.81
C SER A 505 -33.64 51.73 -18.62
N HIS A 506 -32.62 52.59 -18.71
CA HIS A 506 -31.37 52.56 -17.94
C HIS A 506 -31.33 53.54 -16.74
N SER A 507 -30.38 53.34 -15.81
CA SER A 507 -29.69 54.47 -15.13
C SER A 507 -28.31 54.09 -14.57
N LEU A 508 -27.43 55.10 -14.48
CA LEU A 508 -25.97 55.03 -14.25
C LEU A 508 -25.53 56.32 -13.49
N SER A 509 -24.42 56.40 -12.75
CA SER A 509 -23.49 55.42 -12.16
C SER A 509 -22.54 56.17 -11.21
N THR A 510 -22.01 55.53 -10.15
CA THR A 510 -20.90 56.13 -9.37
C THR A 510 -19.89 55.12 -8.82
N VAL A 511 -18.67 55.63 -8.59
CA VAL A 511 -17.39 54.89 -8.48
C VAL A 511 -16.67 55.25 -7.17
N ALA A 512 -16.00 54.27 -6.54
CA ALA A 512 -14.78 54.47 -5.76
C ALA A 512 -14.03 53.12 -5.55
N HIS A 513 -12.70 53.16 -5.51
CA HIS A 513 -11.79 52.00 -5.50
C HIS A 513 -11.07 51.80 -4.13
N PRO A 514 -10.32 50.70 -3.90
CA PRO A 514 -9.91 50.19 -2.57
C PRO A 514 -8.53 50.75 -2.12
N PRO A 515 -7.76 50.18 -1.14
CA PRO A 515 -7.00 48.93 -1.40
C PRO A 515 -6.44 48.09 -0.20
N HIS A 516 -5.77 46.98 -0.58
CA HIS A 516 -4.56 46.33 0.00
C HIS A 516 -4.56 45.43 1.27
N THR A 517 -4.01 44.23 1.02
CA THR A 517 -3.36 43.24 1.90
C THR A 517 -2.01 43.73 2.49
N PRO A 518 -1.49 43.08 3.55
CA PRO A 518 -0.08 42.66 3.52
C PRO A 518 0.26 41.34 4.26
N SER A 519 1.49 40.87 4.03
CA SER A 519 2.31 39.90 4.79
C SER A 519 3.79 40.17 4.44
N PRO A 520 4.83 39.65 5.13
CA PRO A 520 4.91 38.97 6.43
C PRO A 520 6.00 39.54 7.40
N GLY A 521 6.10 39.02 8.64
CA GLY A 521 7.42 38.78 9.27
C GLY A 521 7.78 39.40 10.65
N GLN A 522 8.44 38.55 11.47
CA GLN A 522 9.40 38.83 12.57
C GLN A 522 8.97 39.18 14.02
N THR A 523 9.21 38.18 14.90
CA THR A 523 9.88 38.22 16.22
C THR A 523 9.41 39.16 17.34
N VAL A 524 9.01 38.56 18.48
CA VAL A 524 9.10 39.15 19.83
C VAL A 524 9.64 38.09 20.82
N LYS A 525 10.62 38.48 21.65
CA LYS A 525 11.10 37.70 22.81
C LYS A 525 10.23 38.00 24.04
N PRO A 526 10.10 37.08 25.02
CA PRO A 526 9.50 37.39 26.30
C PRO A 526 10.47 38.17 27.20
N GLU A 527 9.96 39.17 27.92
CA GLU A 527 10.63 39.74 29.10
C GLU A 527 9.96 39.23 30.38
N SER A 528 10.77 39.22 31.44
CA SER A 528 10.46 38.67 32.76
C SER A 528 10.44 39.77 33.81
N ASP A 529 9.47 39.72 34.73
CA ASP A 529 9.67 39.89 36.17
C ASP A 529 8.36 39.48 36.89
N ARG A 530 8.38 38.66 37.94
CA ARG A 530 8.70 38.98 39.35
C ARG A 530 7.69 39.99 39.95
N ASP A 531 7.14 39.80 41.15
CA ASP A 531 7.32 38.76 42.18
C ASP A 531 6.19 38.91 43.26
N HIS A 532 6.26 38.14 44.35
CA HIS A 532 5.60 38.32 45.66
C HIS A 532 4.26 37.64 46.00
N THR A 533 4.43 36.47 46.65
CA THR A 533 3.91 36.10 48.00
C THR A 533 2.41 36.04 48.33
N GLY A 534 2.01 34.91 48.93
CA GLY A 534 1.19 34.92 50.15
C GLY A 534 0.11 33.84 50.23
N ASP A 535 0.30 32.86 51.13
CA ASP A 535 -0.70 32.25 52.03
C ASP A 535 -2.18 32.21 51.60
N GLN A 536 -2.91 31.07 51.65
CA GLN A 536 -3.05 30.19 52.80
C GLN A 536 -3.92 28.95 52.48
N LEU A 537 -3.72 27.88 53.28
CA LEU A 537 -4.60 26.70 53.52
C LEU A 537 -4.80 25.67 52.39
#